data_AF-A0A0Q6UYK0-F1
#
_entry.id   AF-A0A0Q6UYK0-F1
#
_cell.length_a   1.000
_cell.length_b   1.000
_cell.length_c   1.000
_cell.angle_alpha   90.00
_cell.angle_beta   90.00
_cell.angle_gamma   90.00
#
_symmetry.space_group_name_H-M   'P 1'
#
loop_
_entity.id
_entity.type
_entity.pdbx_description
1 polymer ?
#
loop_
_entity_poly.entity_id
_entity_poly.type
_entity_poly.pdbx_seq_one_letter_code
_entity_poly.pdbx_strand_id
1 'polypeptide(L)'
;MLTGCSDLACMPIGAEKAVKDAIRGQLKAPSTAKFIEVTTITTGVHEYLIIGQVDAQNSYGVPIRSRFSGEASCTSSNGSYTVRSATLN
;
A
#
# COMPACT_ATOMS: atom_id res chain seq x y z
N MET A 1 -14.30 -28.24 9.64
CA MET A 1 -15.08 -27.36 8.75
C MET A 1 -14.15 -26.25 8.32
N LEU A 2 -13.88 -26.14 7.02
CA LEU A 2 -13.02 -25.09 6.46
C LEU A 2 -13.67 -23.75 6.77
N THR A 3 -13.00 -22.90 7.54
CA THR A 3 -13.42 -21.54 7.84
C THR A 3 -13.54 -20.80 6.52
N GLY A 4 -14.78 -20.69 6.05
CA GLY A 4 -15.11 -20.22 4.72
C GLY A 4 -14.93 -18.72 4.58
N CYS A 5 -14.40 -18.31 3.43
CA CYS A 5 -14.79 -17.16 2.60
C CYS A 5 -15.18 -15.78 3.21
N SER A 6 -15.09 -15.54 4.51
CA SER A 6 -15.24 -14.19 5.11
C SER A 6 -13.96 -13.36 4.97
N ASP A 7 -12.81 -14.01 4.75
CA ASP A 7 -11.51 -13.34 4.51
C ASP A 7 -11.30 -12.86 3.06
N LEU A 8 -12.20 -13.20 2.11
CA LEU A 8 -12.11 -12.69 0.73
C LEU A 8 -12.21 -11.17 0.66
N ALA A 9 -12.88 -10.55 1.65
CA ALA A 9 -13.00 -9.11 1.74
C ALA A 9 -11.66 -8.43 2.08
N CYS A 10 -10.78 -9.14 2.78
CA CYS A 10 -9.50 -8.65 3.28
C CYS A 10 -8.34 -9.41 2.63
N MET A 11 -8.18 -9.22 1.33
CA MET A 11 -7.03 -9.72 0.60
C MET A 11 -5.85 -8.73 0.66
N PRO A 12 -4.60 -9.21 0.71
CA PRO A 12 -3.42 -8.36 0.75
C PRO A 12 -3.32 -7.43 -0.48
N ILE A 13 -3.89 -7.83 -1.61
CA ILE A 13 -3.90 -7.01 -2.84
C ILE A 13 -4.69 -5.70 -2.69
N GLY A 14 -5.75 -5.70 -1.88
CA GLY A 14 -6.53 -4.50 -1.60
C GLY A 14 -5.79 -3.52 -0.68
N ALA A 15 -5.09 -4.07 0.32
CA ALA A 15 -4.24 -3.29 1.23
C ALA A 15 -3.07 -2.64 0.46
N GLU A 16 -2.42 -3.40 -0.42
CA GLU A 16 -1.36 -2.90 -1.29
C GLU A 16 -1.84 -1.77 -2.19
N LYS A 17 -3.02 -1.92 -2.82
CA LYS A 17 -3.61 -0.86 -3.64
C LYS A 17 -3.90 0.40 -2.82
N ALA A 18 -4.49 0.26 -1.63
CA ALA A 18 -4.80 1.39 -0.76
C ALA A 18 -3.54 2.16 -0.33
N VAL A 19 -2.48 1.45 0.05
CA VAL A 19 -1.18 2.09 0.39
C VAL A 19 -0.54 2.73 -0.83
N LYS A 20 -0.53 2.07 -2.00
CA LYS A 20 -0.02 2.66 -3.24
C LYS A 20 -0.75 3.94 -3.63
N ASP A 21 -2.07 3.96 -3.50
CA ASP A 21 -2.89 5.15 -3.79
C ASP A 21 -2.59 6.28 -2.77
N ALA A 22 -2.39 5.95 -1.49
CA ALA A 22 -1.97 6.93 -0.48
C ALA A 22 -0.57 7.50 -0.76
N ILE A 23 0.40 6.66 -1.12
CA ILE A 23 1.76 7.08 -1.49
C ILE A 23 1.74 7.93 -2.77
N ARG A 24 0.95 7.55 -3.78
CA ARG A 24 0.73 8.37 -4.99
C ARG A 24 0.25 9.78 -4.64
N GLY A 25 -0.67 9.91 -3.69
CA GLY A 25 -1.16 11.22 -3.24
C GLY A 25 -0.09 12.12 -2.63
N GLN A 26 1.03 11.56 -2.14
CA GLN A 26 2.15 12.31 -1.58
C GLN A 26 3.19 12.72 -2.64
N LEU A 27 3.20 12.07 -3.80
CA LEU A 27 4.16 12.33 -4.87
C LEU A 27 3.78 13.58 -5.68
N LYS A 28 4.78 14.35 -6.12
CA LYS A 28 4.56 15.55 -6.95
C LYS A 28 4.03 15.23 -8.35
N ALA A 29 4.43 14.08 -8.90
CA ALA A 29 4.02 13.60 -10.21
C ALA A 29 3.40 12.18 -10.09
N PRO A 30 2.17 12.04 -9.57
CA PRO A 30 1.56 10.75 -9.27
C PRO A 30 1.40 9.82 -10.49
N SER A 31 1.23 10.40 -11.68
CA SER A 31 1.12 9.67 -12.94
C SER A 31 2.42 9.01 -13.39
N THR A 32 3.57 9.48 -12.89
CA THR A 32 4.90 8.92 -13.20
C THR A 32 5.36 7.89 -12.18
N ALA A 33 4.61 7.70 -11.09
CA ALA A 33 4.97 6.84 -9.97
C ALA A 33 4.99 5.36 -10.39
N LYS A 34 6.19 4.77 -10.38
CA LYS A 34 6.41 3.34 -10.61
C LYS A 34 6.82 2.67 -9.32
N PHE A 35 5.93 1.81 -8.81
CA PHE A 35 6.21 1.01 -7.63
C PHE A 35 6.99 -0.26 -8.01
N ILE A 36 8.11 -0.48 -7.35
CA ILE A 36 9.00 -1.62 -7.56
C ILE A 36 9.37 -2.25 -6.21
N GLU A 37 9.80 -3.51 -6.23
CA GLU A 37 10.20 -4.26 -5.03
C GLU A 37 9.15 -4.22 -3.90
N VAL A 38 7.86 -4.21 -4.29
CA VAL A 38 6.76 -4.13 -3.33
C VAL A 38 6.58 -5.49 -2.65
N THR A 39 6.65 -5.47 -1.33
CA THR A 39 6.46 -6.64 -0.47
C THR A 39 5.31 -6.34 0.49
N THR A 40 4.35 -7.24 0.55
CA THR A 40 3.23 -7.18 1.48
C THR A 40 3.44 -8.23 2.57
N ILE A 41 3.52 -7.77 3.82
CA ILE A 41 3.75 -8.58 5.01
C ILE A 41 2.47 -8.55 5.85
N THR A 42 1.90 -9.71 6.16
CA THR A 42 0.77 -9.81 7.09
C THR A 42 1.29 -9.78 8.52
N THR A 43 1.00 -8.71 9.26
CA THR A 43 1.49 -8.51 10.65
C THR A 43 0.48 -8.96 11.70
N GLY A 44 -0.79 -9.14 11.30
CA GLY A 44 -1.88 -9.52 12.20
C GLY A 44 -3.13 -9.95 11.44
N VAL A 45 -4.23 -10.17 12.17
CA VAL A 45 -5.53 -10.48 11.56
C VAL A 45 -6.03 -9.25 10.82
N HIS A 46 -6.05 -9.33 9.48
CA HIS A 46 -6.40 -8.22 8.60
C HIS A 46 -5.49 -6.99 8.69
N GLU A 47 -4.27 -7.15 9.21
CA GLU A 47 -3.26 -6.09 9.27
C GLU A 47 -2.10 -6.40 8.33
N TYR A 48 -1.75 -5.42 7.50
CA TYR A 48 -0.78 -5.55 6.45
C TYR A 48 0.22 -4.41 6.50
N LEU A 49 1.50 -4.75 6.43
CA LEU A 49 2.61 -3.85 6.23
C LEU A 49 3.08 -3.97 4.79
N ILE A 50 3.02 -2.88 4.04
CA ILE A 50 3.45 -2.81 2.65
C ILE A 50 4.70 -1.95 2.59
N ILE A 51 5.79 -2.57 2.17
CA ILE A 51 7.09 -1.92 1.99
C ILE A 51 7.53 -2.03 0.54
N GLY A 52 8.27 -1.05 0.06
CA GLY A 52 8.84 -1.13 -1.28
C GLY A 52 9.55 0.15 -1.68
N GLN A 53 9.75 0.30 -2.98
CA GLN A 53 10.33 1.49 -3.57
C GLN A 53 9.37 2.09 -4.59
N VAL A 54 9.43 3.40 -4.74
CA VAL A 54 8.71 4.13 -5.77
C VAL A 54 9.66 5.04 -6.51
N ASP A 55 9.71 4.87 -7.83
CA ASP A 55 10.39 5.78 -8.74
C ASP A 55 9.37 6.83 -9.20
N ALA A 56 9.61 8.10 -8.89
CA ALA A 56 8.73 9.20 -9.27
C ALA A 56 9.54 10.45 -9.64
N GLN A 57 9.01 11.28 -10.55
CA GLN A 57 9.69 12.53 -10.90
C GLN A 57 9.51 13.58 -9.80
N ASN A 58 10.60 14.28 -9.48
CA ASN A 58 10.55 15.48 -8.67
C ASN A 58 10.11 16.71 -9.50
N SER A 59 10.01 17.87 -8.86
CA SER A 59 9.63 19.14 -9.51
C SER A 59 10.59 19.60 -10.63
N TYR A 60 11.76 18.97 -10.76
CA TYR A 60 12.75 19.25 -11.79
C TYR A 60 12.76 18.20 -12.92
N GLY A 61 11.80 17.26 -12.92
CA GLY A 61 11.69 16.21 -13.95
C GLY A 61 12.72 15.09 -13.81
N VAL A 62 13.48 15.06 -12.71
CA VAL A 62 14.47 14.01 -12.46
C VAL A 62 13.79 12.84 -11.75
N PRO A 63 13.98 11.59 -12.21
CA PRO A 63 13.47 10.42 -11.50
C PRO A 63 14.20 10.27 -10.16
N ILE A 64 13.46 10.27 -9.07
CA ILE A 64 13.95 9.96 -7.73
C ILE A 64 13.34 8.63 -7.31
N ARG A 65 14.20 7.76 -6.78
CA ARG A 65 13.81 6.53 -6.11
C ARG A 65 13.68 6.80 -4.62
N SER A 66 12.48 6.67 -4.09
CA SER A 66 12.19 6.78 -2.66
C SER A 66 11.74 5.44 -2.11
N ARG A 67 12.10 5.16 -0.86
CA ARG A 67 11.56 3.99 -0.16
C ARG A 67 10.23 4.38 0.44
N PHE A 68 9.28 3.47 0.45
CA PHE A 68 8.02 3.70 1.13
C PHE A 68 7.67 2.54 2.05
N SER A 69 6.96 2.87 3.10
CA SER A 69 6.36 1.92 4.03
C SER A 69 4.98 2.42 4.40
N GLY A 70 3.98 1.55 4.33
CA GLY A 70 2.64 1.88 4.79
C GLY A 70 1.96 0.69 5.46
N GLU A 71 1.19 1.00 6.49
CA GLU A 71 0.39 0.04 7.22
C GLU A 71 -1.07 0.22 6.82
N ALA A 72 -1.74 -0.88 6.52
CA ALA A 72 -3.16 -0.90 6.23
C ALA A 72 -3.85 -1.99 7.04
N SER A 73 -5.03 -1.68 7.55
CA SER A 73 -5.92 -2.63 8.21
C SER A 73 -7.21 -2.78 7.41
N CYS A 74 -7.65 -4.01 7.20
CA CYS A 74 -8.94 -4.29 6.58
C CYS A 74 -10.00 -4.54 7.65
N THR A 75 -11.16 -3.92 7.48
CA THR A 75 -12.32 -4.13 8.36
C THR A 75 -13.16 -5.27 7.80
N SER A 76 -13.04 -6.45 8.42
CA SER A 76 -13.74 -7.69 8.04
C SER A 76 -15.26 -7.50 7.90
N SER A 77 -15.85 -6.57 8.65
CA SER A 77 -17.28 -6.27 8.63
C SER A 77 -17.79 -5.78 7.26
N ASN A 78 -16.97 -5.01 6.53
CA ASN A 78 -17.38 -4.34 5.28
C ASN A 78 -16.35 -4.51 4.14
N GLY A 79 -15.22 -5.20 4.36
CA GLY A 79 -14.13 -5.30 3.38
C GLY A 79 -13.41 -3.98 3.09
N SER A 80 -13.53 -2.99 3.98
CA SER A 80 -12.94 -1.67 3.77
C SER A 80 -11.50 -1.63 4.26
N TYR A 81 -10.58 -1.12 3.44
CA TYR A 81 -9.18 -0.93 3.79
C TYR A 81 -8.95 0.47 4.34
N THR A 82 -8.38 0.55 5.54
CA THR A 82 -7.97 1.81 6.17
C THR A 82 -6.45 1.84 6.24
N VAL A 83 -5.84 2.84 5.61
CA VAL A 83 -4.40 3.09 5.71
C VAL A 83 -4.13 3.78 7.05
N ARG A 84 -3.39 3.13 7.94
CA ARG A 84 -2.99 3.65 9.26
C ARG A 84 -1.80 4.60 9.14
N SER A 85 -0.84 4.23 8.29
CA SER A 85 0.36 5.03 8.04
C SER A 85 0.82 4.82 6.59
N ALA A 86 1.36 5.86 5.99
CA ALA A 86 2.00 5.80 4.68
C ALA A 86 3.12 6.83 4.66
N THR A 87 4.36 6.36 4.69
CA THR A 87 5.56 7.20 4.82
C THR A 87 6.45 7.00 3.61
N LEU A 88 6.89 8.11 3.02
CA LEU A 88 7.96 8.18 2.03
C LEU A 88 9.26 8.58 2.72
N ASN A 89 10.32 7.80 2.51
CA ASN A 89 11.68 8.07 2.97
C ASN A 89 12.59 8.42 1.78
#